data_AF-A0A8B6F8S4-F1
#
_entry.id   AF-A0A8B6F8S4-F1
#
_cell.length_a   1.000
_cell.length_b   1.000
_cell.length_c   1.000
_cell.angle_alpha   90.00
_cell.angle_beta   90.00
_cell.angle_gamma   90.00
#
_symmetry.space_group_name_H-M   'P 1'
#
loop_
_entity.id
_entity.type
_entity.pdbx_description
1 polymer ?
#
loop_
_entity_poly.entity_id
_entity_poly.type
_entity_poly.pdbx_seq_one_letter_code
_entity_poly.pdbx_strand_id
1 'polypeptide(L)'
;MENTFSAVKSACSSSPASLSEWQHLNELLVQLKDCMLGESERTKLIAENLSTLVDLIHLCNQGIENQTEIHSTNNCLTECYRTLRNMCVQCEQNQDLLSDHEHLFTASKNSIQALVKQFKHSKDSDIIVTLRCIVQFLGNCSVGHVKNQCLIWKIFVEEFNKLFEISDEKLSMYTCMVAHTCISGNLDNQDMWTSSNTIQMLTNVISFTVECDCEWGLFLIESMCKVDSIFSKVFPLLKDTEKLLVYEVMLDHLDKTENDLNPSKSNLQFIAEDVKSQSYIILSLLEKHQNQVFKQYIKDTC
;
A
#
# COMPACT_ATOMS: atom_id res chain seq x y z
N MET A 1 9.74 -26.55 15.01
CA MET A 1 10.19 -25.21 14.57
C MET A 1 11.70 -25.01 14.67
N GLU A 2 12.35 -25.17 15.83
CA GLU A 2 13.81 -24.95 15.99
C GLU A 2 14.66 -25.74 14.98
N ASN A 3 14.39 -27.04 14.83
CA ASN A 3 15.08 -27.88 13.84
C ASN A 3 14.90 -27.36 12.40
N THR A 4 13.73 -26.80 12.07
CA THR A 4 13.43 -26.26 10.75
C THR A 4 14.21 -24.97 10.50
N PHE A 5 14.28 -24.06 11.48
CA PHE A 5 15.12 -22.86 11.37
C PHE A 5 16.61 -23.20 11.25
N SER A 6 17.09 -24.18 12.01
CA SER A 6 18.47 -24.65 11.91
C SER A 6 18.78 -25.20 10.51
N ALA A 7 17.86 -25.98 9.93
CA ALA A 7 18.00 -26.49 8.56
C ALA A 7 17.99 -25.36 7.52
N VAL A 8 17.09 -24.39 7.63
CA VAL A 8 17.04 -23.21 6.75
C VAL A 8 18.34 -22.41 6.85
N LYS A 9 18.82 -22.14 8.07
CA LYS A 9 20.08 -21.43 8.30
C LYS A 9 21.27 -22.15 7.68
N SER A 10 21.34 -23.47 7.83
CA SER A 10 22.39 -24.29 7.21
C SER A 10 22.35 -24.20 5.68
N ALA A 11 21.17 -24.35 5.08
CA ALA A 11 21.00 -24.29 3.63
C ALA A 11 21.29 -22.88 3.06
N CYS A 12 20.94 -21.82 3.79
CA CYS A 12 21.25 -20.44 3.44
C CYS A 12 22.76 -20.16 3.53
N SER A 13 23.44 -20.68 4.57
CA SER A 13 24.88 -20.45 4.77
C SER A 13 25.74 -21.05 3.67
N SER A 14 25.28 -22.14 3.05
CA SER A 14 25.96 -22.73 1.89
C SER A 14 25.73 -21.98 0.57
N SER A 15 24.77 -21.04 0.52
CA SER A 15 24.26 -20.38 -0.70
C SER A 15 23.85 -21.39 -1.79
N PRO A 16 22.54 -21.58 -2.06
CA PRO A 16 22.10 -22.53 -3.09
C PRO A 16 22.75 -22.21 -4.45
N ALA A 17 23.47 -23.18 -5.00
CA ALA A 17 24.19 -23.07 -6.27
C ALA A 17 23.47 -23.79 -7.42
N SER A 18 22.45 -24.59 -7.10
CA SER A 18 21.70 -25.41 -8.04
C SER A 18 20.19 -25.33 -7.81
N LEU A 19 19.42 -25.64 -8.86
CA LEU A 19 17.96 -25.73 -8.79
C LEU A 19 17.47 -26.67 -7.67
N SER A 20 18.13 -27.82 -7.47
CA SER A 20 17.76 -28.77 -6.43
C SER A 20 17.93 -28.23 -5.01
N GLU A 21 18.96 -27.41 -4.78
CA GLU A 21 19.19 -26.78 -3.47
C GLU A 21 18.15 -25.69 -3.20
N TRP A 22 17.76 -24.91 -4.21
CA TRP A 22 16.67 -23.96 -4.09
C TRP A 22 15.32 -24.63 -3.84
N GLN A 23 15.04 -25.76 -4.50
CA GLN A 23 13.82 -26.53 -4.28
C GLN A 23 13.78 -27.08 -2.84
N HIS A 24 14.90 -27.65 -2.36
CA HIS A 24 14.99 -28.12 -0.99
C HIS A 24 14.80 -26.99 0.04
N LEU A 25 15.41 -25.83 -0.20
CA LEU A 25 15.23 -24.65 0.64
C LEU A 25 13.75 -24.20 0.67
N ASN A 26 13.08 -24.19 -0.48
CA ASN A 26 11.66 -23.88 -0.56
C ASN A 26 10.81 -24.87 0.25
N GLU A 27 11.09 -26.17 0.20
CA GLU A 27 10.40 -27.18 1.02
C GLU A 27 10.53 -26.90 2.52
N LEU A 28 11.73 -26.52 2.98
CA LEU A 28 11.95 -26.13 4.37
C LEU A 28 11.15 -24.88 4.76
N LEU A 29 11.05 -23.89 3.86
CA LEU A 29 10.27 -22.69 4.08
C LEU A 29 8.76 -22.96 4.13
N VAL A 30 8.26 -23.87 3.28
CA VAL A 30 6.86 -24.32 3.35
C VAL A 30 6.57 -24.93 4.72
N GLN A 31 7.45 -25.81 5.22
CA GLN A 31 7.30 -26.39 6.56
C GLN A 31 7.32 -25.31 7.65
N LEU A 32 8.21 -24.32 7.51
CA LEU A 32 8.32 -23.22 8.47
C LEU A 32 7.07 -22.34 8.49
N LYS A 33 6.55 -21.97 7.31
CA LYS A 33 5.31 -21.22 7.13
C LYS A 33 4.12 -21.94 7.77
N ASP A 34 4.06 -23.27 7.66
CA ASP A 34 3.00 -24.08 8.29
C ASP A 34 3.14 -24.15 9.81
N CYS A 35 4.38 -24.21 10.34
CA CYS A 35 4.61 -24.11 11.79
C CYS A 35 4.02 -22.82 12.37
N MET A 36 4.13 -21.70 11.65
CA MET A 36 3.68 -20.38 12.12
C MET A 36 2.15 -20.22 12.17
N LEU A 37 1.37 -21.18 11.65
CA LEU A 37 -0.08 -21.19 11.83
C LEU A 37 -0.49 -21.42 13.30
N GLY A 38 0.33 -22.17 14.06
CA GLY A 38 0.09 -22.46 15.47
C GLY A 38 0.54 -21.32 16.39
N GLU A 39 -0.36 -20.83 17.25
CA GLU A 39 -0.05 -19.77 18.23
C GLU A 39 1.09 -20.15 19.20
N SER A 40 1.11 -21.42 19.65
CA SER A 40 2.16 -21.95 20.52
C SER A 40 3.53 -21.93 19.87
N GLU A 41 3.61 -21.98 18.54
CA GLU A 41 4.87 -21.87 17.82
C GLU A 41 5.25 -20.40 17.65
N ARG A 42 4.31 -19.51 17.29
CA ARG A 42 4.61 -18.08 17.13
C ARG A 42 5.28 -17.46 18.35
N THR A 43 4.87 -17.84 19.55
CA THR A 43 5.39 -17.28 20.81
C THR A 43 6.82 -17.72 21.17
N LYS A 44 7.38 -18.73 20.47
CA LYS A 44 8.73 -19.24 20.72
C LYS A 44 9.80 -18.57 19.83
N LEU A 45 9.42 -17.61 18.99
CA LEU A 45 10.38 -16.94 18.11
C LEU A 45 11.38 -16.09 18.89
N ILE A 46 12.62 -16.15 18.43
CA ILE A 46 13.73 -15.33 18.94
C ILE A 46 14.37 -14.53 17.80
N ALA A 47 15.15 -13.50 18.16
CA ALA A 47 15.81 -12.61 17.20
C ALA A 47 16.63 -13.37 16.13
N GLU A 48 17.33 -14.45 16.51
CA GLU A 48 18.12 -15.26 15.58
C GLU A 48 17.27 -15.91 14.46
N ASN A 49 16.02 -16.26 14.75
CA ASN A 49 15.11 -16.79 13.75
C ASN A 49 14.78 -15.72 12.70
N LEU A 50 14.59 -14.47 13.12
CA LEU A 50 14.38 -13.35 12.21
C LEU A 50 15.63 -13.02 11.41
N SER A 51 16.81 -13.02 12.04
CA SER A 51 18.08 -12.82 11.32
C SER A 51 18.24 -13.83 10.18
N THR A 52 17.89 -15.10 10.43
CA THR A 52 17.92 -16.16 9.40
C THR A 52 16.99 -15.83 8.22
N LEU A 53 15.79 -15.33 8.48
CA LEU A 53 14.86 -14.92 7.41
C LEU A 53 15.36 -13.68 6.67
N VAL A 54 15.97 -12.72 7.36
CA VAL A 54 16.54 -11.51 6.74
C VAL A 54 17.69 -11.88 5.79
N ASP A 55 18.61 -12.74 6.22
CA ASP A 55 19.72 -13.23 5.39
C ASP A 55 19.20 -13.93 4.14
N LEU A 56 18.16 -14.74 4.30
CA LEU A 56 17.52 -15.43 3.18
C LEU A 56 16.78 -14.48 2.23
N ILE A 57 16.11 -13.45 2.74
CA ILE A 57 15.48 -12.42 1.90
C ILE A 57 16.54 -11.67 1.10
N HIS A 58 17.69 -11.35 1.72
CA HIS A 58 18.82 -10.74 1.00
C HIS A 58 19.35 -11.66 -0.10
N LEU A 59 19.54 -12.95 0.20
CA LEU A 59 19.96 -13.94 -0.78
C LEU A 59 18.96 -14.05 -1.95
N CYS A 60 17.67 -14.04 -1.64
CA CYS A 60 16.63 -14.07 -2.67
C CYS A 60 16.60 -12.80 -3.51
N ASN A 61 16.75 -11.63 -2.90
CA ASN A 61 16.82 -10.37 -3.63
C ASN A 61 18.01 -10.36 -4.60
N GLN A 62 19.18 -10.83 -4.15
CA GLN A 62 20.37 -10.96 -5.01
C GLN A 62 20.12 -11.94 -6.16
N GLY A 63 19.47 -13.08 -5.92
CA GLY A 63 19.12 -14.02 -6.97
C GLY A 63 18.18 -13.43 -8.02
N ILE A 64 17.17 -12.65 -7.60
CA ILE A 64 16.26 -11.95 -8.52
C ILE A 64 17.01 -10.87 -9.32
N GLU A 65 17.83 -10.05 -8.66
CA GLU A 65 18.60 -8.98 -9.31
C GLU A 65 19.62 -9.52 -10.32
N ASN A 66 20.30 -10.61 -9.97
CA ASN A 66 21.28 -11.28 -10.81
C ASN A 66 20.67 -12.26 -11.81
N GLN A 67 19.34 -12.36 -11.88
CA GLN A 67 18.62 -13.29 -12.76
C GLN A 67 19.00 -14.77 -12.56
N THR A 68 19.40 -15.14 -11.35
CA THR A 68 19.79 -16.51 -10.97
C THR A 68 18.59 -17.27 -10.45
N GLU A 69 18.23 -18.37 -11.12
CA GLU A 69 17.13 -19.26 -10.73
C GLU A 69 15.85 -18.50 -10.35
N ILE A 70 15.48 -17.46 -11.12
CA ILE A 70 14.49 -16.43 -10.75
C ILE A 70 13.21 -17.04 -10.17
N HIS A 71 12.65 -18.08 -10.80
CA HIS A 71 11.43 -18.73 -10.32
C HIS A 71 11.61 -19.35 -8.93
N SER A 72 12.70 -20.08 -8.72
CA SER A 72 13.00 -20.74 -7.44
C SER A 72 13.31 -19.73 -6.34
N THR A 73 14.03 -18.67 -6.69
CA THR A 73 14.34 -17.54 -5.82
C THR A 73 13.07 -16.79 -5.41
N ASN A 74 12.16 -16.54 -6.37
CA ASN A 74 10.87 -15.92 -6.12
C ASN A 74 9.95 -16.80 -5.24
N ASN A 75 9.99 -18.12 -5.42
CA ASN A 75 9.23 -19.06 -4.59
C ASN A 75 9.72 -19.04 -3.13
N CYS A 76 11.04 -19.08 -2.92
CA CYS A 76 11.62 -18.97 -1.58
C CYS A 76 11.25 -17.64 -0.93
N LEU A 77 11.32 -16.54 -1.68
CA LEU A 77 10.92 -15.22 -1.19
C LEU A 77 9.44 -15.18 -0.82
N THR A 78 8.57 -15.80 -1.62
CA THR A 78 7.14 -15.94 -1.32
C THR A 78 6.91 -16.65 0.00
N GLU A 79 7.58 -17.77 0.24
CA GLU A 79 7.43 -18.52 1.50
C GLU A 79 8.05 -17.81 2.70
N CYS A 80 9.11 -17.01 2.51
CA CYS A 80 9.62 -16.12 3.56
C CYS A 80 8.53 -15.14 4.01
N TYR A 81 7.86 -14.47 3.08
CA TYR A 81 6.82 -13.51 3.43
C TYR A 81 5.53 -14.15 3.93
N ARG A 82 5.17 -15.36 3.48
CA ARG A 82 4.07 -16.12 4.10
C ARG A 82 4.40 -16.50 5.53
N THR A 83 5.64 -16.90 5.79
CA THR A 83 6.14 -17.16 7.14
C THR A 83 6.02 -15.90 7.99
N LEU A 84 6.64 -14.79 7.59
CA LEU A 84 6.61 -13.51 8.31
C LEU A 84 5.18 -13.02 8.56
N ARG A 85 4.31 -13.07 7.55
CA ARG A 85 2.89 -12.71 7.69
C ARG A 85 2.22 -13.54 8.77
N ASN A 86 2.45 -14.86 8.80
CA ASN A 86 1.85 -15.75 9.77
C ASN A 86 2.43 -15.49 11.18
N MET A 87 3.73 -15.17 11.31
CA MET A 87 4.36 -14.84 12.59
C MET A 87 3.69 -13.66 13.32
N CYS A 88 3.19 -12.68 12.58
CA CYS A 88 2.58 -11.48 13.14
C CYS A 88 1.11 -11.67 13.56
N VAL A 89 0.44 -12.75 13.16
CA VAL A 89 -1.01 -12.90 13.39
C VAL A 89 -1.30 -12.95 14.89
N GLN A 90 -1.96 -11.89 15.38
CA GLN A 90 -2.36 -11.73 16.79
C GLN A 90 -1.20 -11.99 17.77
N CYS A 91 0.01 -11.53 17.45
CA CYS A 91 1.19 -11.74 18.28
C CYS A 91 2.00 -10.45 18.41
N GLU A 92 1.66 -9.64 19.40
CA GLU A 92 2.32 -8.36 19.70
C GLU A 92 3.82 -8.54 19.99
N GLN A 93 4.20 -9.58 20.75
CA GLN A 93 5.60 -9.93 20.99
C GLN A 93 6.42 -10.07 19.70
N ASN A 94 5.84 -10.68 18.66
CA ASN A 94 6.52 -10.83 17.38
C ASN A 94 6.53 -9.52 16.59
N GLN A 95 5.46 -8.73 16.65
CA GLN A 95 5.41 -7.40 16.04
C GLN A 95 6.49 -6.48 16.63
N ASP A 96 6.69 -6.50 17.95
CA ASP A 96 7.75 -5.79 18.66
C ASP A 96 9.14 -6.25 18.21
N LEU A 97 9.36 -7.56 18.20
CA LEU A 97 10.63 -8.15 17.78
C LEU A 97 10.99 -7.74 16.35
N LEU A 98 10.01 -7.70 15.45
CA LEU A 98 10.18 -7.25 14.06
C LEU A 98 10.49 -5.75 13.97
N SER A 99 9.85 -4.91 14.79
CA SER A 99 10.14 -3.47 14.84
C SER A 99 11.60 -3.18 15.17
N ASP A 100 12.24 -4.04 15.97
CA ASP A 100 13.62 -3.88 16.39
C ASP A 100 14.63 -4.39 15.35
N HIS A 101 14.16 -5.05 14.28
CA HIS A 101 14.98 -5.51 13.16
C HIS A 101 14.83 -4.58 11.95
N GLU A 102 15.44 -3.39 12.01
CA GLU A 102 15.39 -2.39 10.93
C GLU A 102 15.76 -2.97 9.56
N HIS A 103 16.76 -3.87 9.53
CA HIS A 103 17.23 -4.53 8.31
C HIS A 103 16.13 -5.33 7.59
N LEU A 104 15.12 -5.85 8.29
CA LEU A 104 14.01 -6.58 7.67
C LEU A 104 13.16 -5.67 6.78
N PHE A 105 12.84 -4.45 7.24
CA PHE A 105 12.06 -3.52 6.46
C PHE A 105 12.85 -2.98 5.27
N THR A 106 14.15 -2.73 5.44
CA THR A 106 15.05 -2.40 4.31
C THR A 106 15.11 -3.53 3.29
N ALA A 107 15.30 -4.78 3.74
CA ALA A 107 15.32 -5.95 2.87
C ALA A 107 13.99 -6.10 2.11
N SER A 108 12.86 -5.83 2.78
CA SER A 108 11.53 -5.89 2.16
C SER A 108 11.25 -4.78 1.17
N LYS A 109 11.76 -3.57 1.42
CA LYS A 109 11.75 -2.49 0.44
C LYS A 109 12.53 -2.89 -0.80
N ASN A 110 13.72 -3.47 -0.62
CA ASN A 110 14.54 -3.96 -1.74
C ASN A 110 13.83 -5.09 -2.51
N SER A 111 13.13 -5.99 -1.82
CA SER A 111 12.31 -7.03 -2.47
C SER A 111 11.24 -6.43 -3.37
N ILE A 112 10.47 -5.45 -2.88
CA ILE A 112 9.46 -4.77 -3.72
C ILE A 112 10.12 -4.13 -4.94
N GLN A 113 11.24 -3.44 -4.77
CA GLN A 113 11.93 -2.76 -5.87
C GLN A 113 12.44 -3.75 -6.93
N ALA A 114 13.08 -4.85 -6.51
CA ALA A 114 13.57 -5.89 -7.40
C ALA A 114 12.42 -6.58 -8.14
N LEU A 115 11.35 -6.95 -7.43
CA LEU A 115 10.17 -7.60 -8.00
C LEU A 115 9.40 -6.70 -8.96
N VAL A 116 9.19 -5.42 -8.63
CA VAL A 116 8.54 -4.45 -9.54
C VAL A 116 9.34 -4.33 -10.84
N LYS A 117 10.67 -4.22 -10.74
CA LYS A 117 11.56 -4.16 -11.91
C LYS A 117 11.44 -5.44 -12.75
N GLN A 118 11.47 -6.60 -12.10
CA GLN A 118 11.36 -7.89 -12.78
C GLN A 118 9.98 -8.09 -13.41
N PHE A 119 8.90 -7.67 -12.76
CA PHE A 119 7.55 -7.72 -13.30
C PHE A 119 7.40 -6.83 -14.54
N LYS A 120 7.97 -5.62 -14.52
CA LYS A 120 7.97 -4.73 -15.70
C LYS A 120 8.62 -5.38 -16.92
N HIS A 121 9.60 -6.25 -16.72
CA HIS A 121 10.28 -6.99 -17.79
C HIS A 121 9.53 -8.27 -18.24
N SER A 122 9.14 -9.11 -17.29
CA SER A 122 8.65 -10.47 -17.56
C SER A 122 7.13 -10.61 -17.60
N LYS A 123 6.39 -9.72 -16.93
CA LYS A 123 4.95 -9.83 -16.66
C LYS A 123 4.54 -11.15 -15.98
N ASP A 124 5.47 -11.75 -15.23
CA ASP A 124 5.25 -13.01 -14.53
C ASP A 124 4.23 -12.84 -13.38
N SER A 125 3.18 -13.67 -13.40
CA SER A 125 2.14 -13.67 -12.37
C SER A 125 2.62 -14.13 -11.00
N ASP A 126 3.67 -14.96 -10.94
CA ASP A 126 4.21 -15.46 -9.68
C ASP A 126 4.87 -14.33 -8.87
N ILE A 127 5.38 -13.29 -9.55
CA ILE A 127 5.90 -12.08 -8.91
C ILE A 127 4.77 -11.30 -8.21
N ILE A 128 3.59 -11.23 -8.83
CA ILE A 128 2.43 -10.57 -8.22
C ILE A 128 2.05 -11.32 -6.93
N VAL A 129 2.12 -12.65 -6.92
CA VAL A 129 1.85 -13.46 -5.71
C VAL A 129 2.84 -13.10 -4.59
N THR A 130 4.13 -12.98 -4.90
CA THR A 130 5.15 -12.57 -3.93
C THR A 130 4.89 -11.17 -3.39
N LEU A 131 4.61 -10.21 -4.25
CA LEU A 131 4.30 -8.82 -3.86
C LEU A 131 3.08 -8.75 -2.95
N ARG A 132 2.02 -9.50 -3.25
CA ARG A 132 0.85 -9.60 -2.37
C ARG A 132 1.24 -10.17 -1.00
N CYS A 133 2.10 -11.17 -0.93
CA CYS A 133 2.56 -11.73 0.34
C CYS A 133 3.38 -10.70 1.15
N ILE A 134 4.20 -9.89 0.50
CA ILE A 134 4.93 -8.78 1.16
C ILE A 134 3.95 -7.79 1.77
N VAL A 135 2.98 -7.30 0.99
CA VAL A 135 2.00 -6.31 1.47
C VAL A 135 1.17 -6.88 2.61
N GLN A 136 0.73 -8.14 2.51
CA GLN A 136 -0.01 -8.80 3.60
C GLN A 136 0.83 -8.93 4.88
N PHE A 137 2.13 -9.20 4.76
CA PHE A 137 3.04 -9.18 5.91
C PHE A 137 3.07 -7.79 6.56
N LEU A 138 3.24 -6.72 5.77
CA LEU A 138 3.23 -5.34 6.29
C LEU A 138 1.90 -5.01 6.99
N GLY A 139 0.78 -5.49 6.45
CA GLY A 139 -0.53 -5.40 7.09
C GLY A 139 -0.54 -6.05 8.47
N ASN A 140 -0.24 -7.35 8.55
CA ASN A 140 -0.24 -8.04 9.84
C ASN A 140 0.78 -7.49 10.84
N CYS A 141 1.88 -6.92 10.37
CA CYS A 141 2.89 -6.27 11.20
C CYS A 141 2.39 -4.94 11.81
N SER A 142 1.46 -4.26 11.15
CA SER A 142 0.96 -2.92 11.54
C SER A 142 -0.37 -2.94 12.31
N VAL A 143 -1.17 -4.00 12.19
CA VAL A 143 -2.48 -4.09 12.88
C VAL A 143 -2.28 -3.97 14.40
N GLY A 144 -2.91 -2.95 14.99
CA GLY A 144 -2.85 -2.66 16.43
C GLY A 144 -1.51 -2.12 16.94
N HIS A 145 -0.52 -1.90 16.05
CA HIS A 145 0.86 -1.63 16.47
C HIS A 145 1.39 -0.30 15.92
N VAL A 146 1.16 0.79 16.66
CA VAL A 146 1.45 2.18 16.23
C VAL A 146 2.90 2.41 15.80
N LYS A 147 3.88 1.83 16.51
CA LYS A 147 5.31 1.92 16.12
C LYS A 147 5.55 1.35 14.73
N ASN A 148 4.90 0.24 14.38
CA ASN A 148 5.05 -0.40 13.07
C ASN A 148 4.29 0.36 11.99
N GLN A 149 3.11 0.91 12.30
CA GLN A 149 2.36 1.77 11.39
C GLN A 149 3.19 2.96 10.92
N CYS A 150 3.81 3.69 11.85
CA CYS A 150 4.69 4.83 11.54
C CYS A 150 5.92 4.40 10.73
N LEU A 151 6.58 3.31 11.13
CA LEU A 151 7.78 2.80 10.47
C LEU A 151 7.49 2.36 9.04
N ILE A 152 6.42 1.58 8.84
CA ILE A 152 6.01 1.08 7.53
C ILE A 152 5.64 2.25 6.61
N TRP A 153 4.85 3.22 7.09
CA TRP A 153 4.51 4.38 6.28
C TRP A 153 5.75 5.15 5.81
N LYS A 154 6.67 5.44 6.75
CA LYS A 154 7.92 6.16 6.47
C LYS A 154 8.78 5.45 5.43
N ILE A 155 8.86 4.12 5.48
CA ILE A 155 9.74 3.33 4.61
C ILE A 155 9.10 3.07 3.23
N PHE A 156 7.80 2.76 3.19
CA PHE A 156 7.14 2.13 2.05
C PHE A 156 6.15 3.01 1.27
N VAL A 157 5.89 4.26 1.67
CA VAL A 157 4.93 5.12 0.94
C VAL A 157 5.29 5.30 -0.54
N GLU A 158 6.58 5.37 -0.87
CA GLU A 158 7.06 5.41 -2.25
C GLU A 158 6.85 4.07 -2.97
N GLU A 159 7.12 2.97 -2.28
CA GLU A 159 6.91 1.62 -2.79
C GLU A 159 5.43 1.35 -3.07
N PHE A 160 4.51 1.83 -2.22
CA PHE A 160 3.08 1.72 -2.46
C PHE A 160 2.66 2.37 -3.79
N ASN A 161 3.23 3.52 -4.15
CA ASN A 161 3.01 4.12 -5.47
C ASN A 161 3.42 3.18 -6.61
N LYS A 162 4.58 2.52 -6.48
CA LYS A 162 5.08 1.56 -7.47
C LYS A 162 4.19 0.31 -7.57
N LEU A 163 3.51 -0.08 -6.49
CA LEU A 163 2.58 -1.21 -6.49
C LEU A 163 1.30 -0.90 -7.27
N PHE A 164 0.78 0.33 -7.21
CA PHE A 164 -0.37 0.72 -8.04
C PHE A 164 -0.06 0.67 -9.54
N GLU A 165 1.19 0.92 -9.95
CA GLU A 165 1.61 0.82 -11.36
C GLU A 165 1.53 -0.60 -11.94
N ILE A 166 1.46 -1.64 -11.10
CA ILE A 166 1.36 -3.04 -11.54
C ILE A 166 -0.01 -3.34 -12.15
N SER A 167 -1.04 -2.52 -11.84
CA SER A 167 -2.42 -2.70 -12.31
C SER A 167 -3.02 -4.06 -11.92
N ASP A 168 -2.66 -4.57 -10.73
CA ASP A 168 -3.26 -5.77 -10.15
C ASP A 168 -4.23 -5.39 -9.02
N GLU A 169 -5.52 -5.69 -9.22
CA GLU A 169 -6.60 -5.26 -8.32
C GLU A 169 -6.39 -5.74 -6.87
N LYS A 170 -6.06 -7.02 -6.66
CA LYS A 170 -5.88 -7.57 -5.30
C LYS A 170 -4.67 -6.97 -4.61
N LEU A 171 -3.57 -6.76 -5.33
CA LEU A 171 -2.38 -6.10 -4.78
C LEU A 171 -2.68 -4.64 -4.39
N SER A 172 -3.36 -3.90 -5.25
CA SER A 172 -3.80 -2.53 -4.97
C SER A 172 -4.75 -2.47 -3.77
N MET A 173 -5.71 -3.40 -3.67
CA MET A 173 -6.62 -3.52 -2.53
C MET A 173 -5.86 -3.79 -1.22
N TYR A 174 -4.91 -4.74 -1.21
CA TYR A 174 -4.08 -4.97 -0.03
C TYR A 174 -3.22 -3.74 0.30
N THR A 175 -2.75 -3.01 -0.71
CA THR A 175 -1.97 -1.77 -0.51
C THR A 175 -2.82 -0.69 0.15
N CYS A 176 -4.08 -0.50 -0.28
CA CYS A 176 -5.04 0.38 0.38
C CYS A 176 -5.28 -0.04 1.84
N MET A 177 -5.49 -1.32 2.10
CA MET A 177 -5.71 -1.84 3.46
C MET A 177 -4.53 -1.54 4.39
N VAL A 178 -3.30 -1.77 3.93
CA VAL A 178 -2.09 -1.46 4.72
C VAL A 178 -1.94 0.04 4.95
N ALA A 179 -2.15 0.84 3.91
CA ALA A 179 -2.10 2.30 4.02
C ALA A 179 -3.13 2.84 5.00
N HIS A 180 -4.37 2.35 4.94
CA HIS A 180 -5.43 2.68 5.90
C HIS A 180 -5.00 2.31 7.33
N THR A 181 -4.46 1.10 7.51
CA THR A 181 -3.98 0.62 8.82
C THR A 181 -2.87 1.53 9.36
N CYS A 182 -1.95 1.99 8.51
CA CYS A 182 -0.86 2.86 8.93
C CYS A 182 -1.34 4.27 9.30
N ILE A 183 -2.27 4.82 8.52
CA ILE A 183 -2.74 6.20 8.66
C ILE A 183 -3.78 6.36 9.77
N SER A 184 -4.72 5.42 9.89
CA SER A 184 -5.88 5.54 10.80
C SER A 184 -5.48 5.73 12.26
N GLY A 185 -4.41 5.07 12.72
CA GLY A 185 -3.84 5.25 14.06
C GLY A 185 -3.03 6.54 14.24
N ASN A 186 -2.82 7.34 13.19
CA ASN A 186 -1.85 8.43 13.16
C ASN A 186 -2.38 9.68 12.42
N LEU A 187 -3.69 9.94 12.43
CA LEU A 187 -4.29 11.09 11.73
C LEU A 187 -3.68 12.44 12.15
N ASP A 188 -3.35 12.58 13.43
CA ASP A 188 -2.76 13.81 13.99
C ASP A 188 -1.28 14.00 13.61
N ASN A 189 -0.63 12.97 13.05
CA ASN A 189 0.76 13.04 12.62
C ASN A 189 0.87 13.74 11.26
N GLN A 190 0.94 15.06 11.29
CA GLN A 190 1.00 15.90 10.09
C GLN A 190 2.15 15.53 9.13
N ASP A 191 3.29 15.07 9.66
CA ASP A 191 4.45 14.70 8.84
C ASP A 191 4.14 13.58 7.85
N MET A 192 3.22 12.67 8.21
CA MET A 192 2.79 11.57 7.33
C MET A 192 2.06 12.06 6.09
N TRP A 193 1.43 13.24 6.14
CA TRP A 193 0.53 13.79 5.13
C TRP A 193 1.17 14.80 4.18
N THR A 194 2.40 15.23 4.45
CA THR A 194 3.00 16.36 3.72
C THR A 194 3.91 15.94 2.56
N SER A 195 4.40 14.70 2.53
CA SER A 195 5.36 14.26 1.51
C SER A 195 4.72 14.14 0.12
N SER A 196 5.49 14.41 -0.94
CA SER A 196 5.02 14.23 -2.32
C SER A 196 4.61 12.77 -2.62
N ASN A 197 5.31 11.80 -2.02
CA ASN A 197 4.97 10.38 -2.14
C ASN A 197 3.62 10.07 -1.48
N THR A 198 3.31 10.70 -0.36
CA THR A 198 1.99 10.61 0.28
C THR A 198 0.92 11.17 -0.63
N ILE A 199 1.10 12.39 -1.15
CA ILE A 199 0.11 13.03 -2.03
C ILE A 199 -0.15 12.15 -3.26
N GLN A 200 0.90 11.62 -3.89
CA GLN A 200 0.75 10.70 -5.02
C GLN A 200 0.03 9.40 -4.63
N MET A 201 0.32 8.87 -3.46
CA MET A 201 -0.30 7.63 -2.96
C MET A 201 -1.80 7.83 -2.74
N LEU A 202 -2.20 8.94 -2.14
CA LEU A 202 -3.61 9.28 -1.93
C LEU A 202 -4.34 9.53 -3.26
N THR A 203 -3.69 10.18 -4.24
CA THR A 203 -4.22 10.30 -5.59
C THR A 203 -4.45 8.94 -6.23
N ASN A 204 -3.47 8.02 -6.14
CA ASN A 204 -3.58 6.66 -6.67
C ASN A 204 -4.73 5.88 -6.00
N VAL A 205 -4.93 6.06 -4.69
CA VAL A 205 -6.04 5.46 -3.95
C VAL A 205 -7.38 5.94 -4.50
N ILE A 206 -7.55 7.25 -4.71
CA ILE A 206 -8.81 7.80 -5.24
C ILE A 206 -9.07 7.25 -6.65
N SER A 207 -8.07 7.28 -7.54
CA SER A 207 -8.19 6.70 -8.88
C SER A 207 -8.60 5.23 -8.84
N PHE A 208 -7.91 4.43 -8.02
CA PHE A 208 -8.20 3.00 -7.88
C PHE A 208 -9.59 2.76 -7.27
N THR A 209 -10.04 3.61 -6.34
CA THR A 209 -11.37 3.50 -5.73
C THR A 209 -12.47 3.75 -6.75
N VAL A 210 -12.30 4.75 -7.63
CA VAL A 210 -13.24 4.99 -8.74
C VAL A 210 -13.24 3.82 -9.73
N GLU A 211 -12.07 3.27 -10.06
CA GLU A 211 -11.94 2.23 -11.08
C GLU A 211 -12.45 0.86 -10.62
N CYS A 212 -12.29 0.53 -9.33
CA CYS A 212 -12.50 -0.81 -8.80
C CYS A 212 -13.49 -0.91 -7.62
N ASP A 213 -14.15 0.18 -7.23
CA ASP A 213 -15.08 0.23 -6.08
C ASP A 213 -14.42 -0.31 -4.79
N CYS A 214 -13.23 0.20 -4.48
CA CYS A 214 -12.40 -0.30 -3.38
C CYS A 214 -12.84 0.26 -2.02
N GLU A 215 -13.46 -0.58 -1.18
CA GLU A 215 -13.87 -0.22 0.19
C GLU A 215 -12.73 0.36 1.04
N TRP A 216 -11.55 -0.27 1.01
CA TRP A 216 -10.37 0.24 1.74
C TRP A 216 -9.89 1.60 1.23
N GLY A 217 -10.12 1.88 -0.04
CA GLY A 217 -9.86 3.18 -0.63
C GLY A 217 -10.84 4.25 -0.12
N LEU A 218 -12.13 3.92 0.02
CA LEU A 218 -13.11 4.80 0.64
C LEU A 218 -12.68 5.18 2.06
N PHE A 219 -12.31 4.22 2.93
CA PHE A 219 -11.87 4.54 4.30
C PHE A 219 -10.65 5.47 4.37
N LEU A 220 -9.77 5.43 3.36
CA LEU A 220 -8.66 6.38 3.24
C LEU A 220 -9.15 7.77 2.84
N ILE A 221 -10.10 7.88 1.91
CA ILE A 221 -10.72 9.15 1.52
C ILE A 221 -11.44 9.78 2.72
N GLU A 222 -12.17 8.98 3.51
CA GLU A 222 -12.80 9.44 4.75
C GLU A 222 -11.76 9.93 5.78
N SER A 223 -10.61 9.24 5.85
CA SER A 223 -9.49 9.67 6.69
C SER A 223 -8.93 11.02 6.22
N MET A 224 -8.80 11.23 4.90
CA MET A 224 -8.36 12.49 4.32
C MET A 224 -9.31 13.64 4.65
N CYS A 225 -10.62 13.40 4.69
CA CYS A 225 -11.60 14.43 5.06
C CYS A 225 -11.25 15.11 6.39
N LYS A 226 -10.66 14.37 7.34
CA LYS A 226 -10.30 14.85 8.68
C LYS A 226 -8.96 15.60 8.74
N VAL A 227 -8.10 15.44 7.74
CA VAL A 227 -6.75 15.99 7.76
C VAL A 227 -6.77 17.39 7.20
N ASP A 228 -6.32 18.37 7.98
CA ASP A 228 -6.32 19.75 7.56
C ASP A 228 -5.55 20.00 6.25
N SER A 229 -6.20 20.71 5.34
CA SER A 229 -5.65 21.21 4.08
C SER A 229 -5.16 20.14 3.09
N ILE A 230 -5.40 18.85 3.35
CA ILE A 230 -4.92 17.78 2.45
C ILE A 230 -5.55 17.88 1.06
N PHE A 231 -6.82 18.28 0.97
CA PHE A 231 -7.49 18.41 -0.33
C PHE A 231 -6.92 19.54 -1.17
N SER A 232 -6.36 20.60 -0.58
CA SER A 232 -5.67 21.62 -1.37
C SER A 232 -4.45 21.10 -2.13
N LYS A 233 -3.89 19.95 -1.71
CA LYS A 233 -2.75 19.29 -2.34
C LYS A 233 -3.16 18.17 -3.29
N VAL A 234 -4.11 17.33 -2.87
CA VAL A 234 -4.53 16.14 -3.65
C VAL A 234 -5.51 16.53 -4.76
N PHE A 235 -6.50 17.35 -4.45
CA PHE A 235 -7.62 17.64 -5.35
C PHE A 235 -7.22 18.24 -6.71
N PRO A 236 -6.19 19.10 -6.83
CA PRO A 236 -5.72 19.59 -8.12
C PRO A 236 -5.18 18.51 -9.06
N LEU A 237 -4.81 17.34 -8.53
CA LEU A 237 -4.25 16.22 -9.29
C LEU A 237 -5.33 15.25 -9.81
N LEU A 238 -6.58 15.42 -9.34
CA LEU A 238 -7.68 14.51 -9.63
C LEU A 238 -8.36 14.84 -10.96
N LYS A 239 -8.81 13.79 -11.65
CA LYS A 239 -9.76 13.86 -12.77
C LYS A 239 -11.16 14.20 -12.25
N ASP A 240 -12.06 14.62 -13.13
CA ASP A 240 -13.41 15.02 -12.73
C ASP A 240 -14.20 13.89 -12.07
N THR A 241 -14.07 12.64 -12.54
CA THR A 241 -14.71 11.46 -11.91
C THR A 241 -14.18 11.19 -10.51
N GLU A 242 -12.90 11.42 -10.28
CA GLU A 242 -12.23 11.26 -8.98
C GLU A 242 -12.63 12.38 -8.02
N LYS A 243 -12.79 13.62 -8.51
CA LYS A 243 -13.33 14.74 -7.74
C LYS A 243 -14.78 14.50 -7.31
N LEU A 244 -15.61 13.94 -8.20
CA LEU A 244 -16.99 13.60 -7.89
C LEU A 244 -17.07 12.62 -6.71
N LEU A 245 -16.25 11.58 -6.70
CA LEU A 245 -16.18 10.65 -5.55
C LEU A 245 -15.83 11.37 -4.25
N VAL A 246 -14.84 12.28 -4.27
CA VAL A 246 -14.49 13.08 -3.07
C VAL A 246 -15.66 13.94 -2.61
N TYR A 247 -16.40 14.56 -3.53
CA TYR A 247 -17.60 15.32 -3.20
C TYR A 247 -18.69 14.45 -2.57
N GLU A 248 -18.95 13.28 -3.13
CA GLU A 248 -19.95 12.34 -2.60
C GLU A 248 -19.60 11.89 -1.17
N VAL A 249 -18.35 11.51 -0.93
CA VAL A 249 -17.88 11.13 0.42
C VAL A 249 -18.04 12.30 1.39
N MET A 250 -17.69 13.52 0.98
CA MET A 250 -17.84 14.70 1.85
C MET A 250 -19.29 15.05 2.15
N LEU A 251 -20.19 14.96 1.17
CA LEU A 251 -21.62 15.20 1.36
C LEU A 251 -22.21 14.18 2.33
N ASP A 252 -21.89 12.90 2.15
CA ASP A 252 -22.31 11.84 3.06
C ASP A 252 -21.84 12.08 4.51
N HIS A 253 -20.63 12.62 4.70
CA HIS A 253 -20.15 13.03 6.02
C HIS A 253 -20.91 14.22 6.62
N LEU A 254 -21.38 15.16 5.81
CA LEU A 254 -22.14 16.33 6.28
C LEU A 254 -23.59 15.99 6.61
N ASP A 255 -24.19 15.03 5.92
CA ASP A 255 -25.57 14.57 6.16
C ASP A 255 -25.68 13.74 7.46
N LYS A 256 -24.58 13.14 7.90
CA LYS A 256 -24.48 12.42 9.17
C LYS A 256 -24.49 13.41 10.35
N THR A 257 -25.69 13.69 10.86
CA THR A 257 -25.99 14.68 11.92
C THR A 257 -25.46 14.35 13.33
N GLU A 258 -24.94 13.13 13.56
CA GLU A 258 -24.35 12.71 14.83
C GLU A 258 -22.99 12.06 14.56
N ASN A 259 -21.86 12.75 14.82
CA ASN A 259 -20.57 12.20 15.31
C ASN A 259 -19.42 13.25 15.26
N ASP A 260 -18.40 13.03 16.10
CA ASP A 260 -17.08 13.72 16.14
C ASP A 260 -16.24 13.59 14.84
N LEU A 261 -16.86 13.24 13.72
CA LEU A 261 -16.22 12.81 12.47
C LEU A 261 -16.38 13.83 11.32
N ASN A 262 -16.64 15.10 11.66
CA ASN A 262 -16.81 16.15 10.65
C ASN A 262 -15.54 16.34 9.81
N PRO A 263 -15.67 16.55 8.48
CA PRO A 263 -14.55 16.96 7.66
C PRO A 263 -13.89 18.23 8.23
N SER A 264 -12.58 18.34 8.06
CA SER A 264 -11.82 19.48 8.52
C SER A 264 -12.34 20.76 7.87
N LYS A 265 -12.38 21.84 8.64
CA LYS A 265 -12.91 23.13 8.16
C LYS A 265 -12.13 23.63 6.94
N SER A 266 -10.82 23.41 6.93
CA SER A 266 -9.94 23.79 5.82
C SER A 266 -10.28 23.03 4.53
N ASN A 267 -10.56 21.73 4.62
CA ASN A 267 -11.02 20.93 3.49
C ASN A 267 -12.40 21.38 2.99
N LEU A 268 -13.35 21.65 3.90
CA LEU A 268 -14.68 22.17 3.54
C LEU A 268 -14.60 23.51 2.81
N GLN A 269 -13.75 24.41 3.31
CA GLN A 269 -13.54 25.72 2.67
C GLN A 269 -12.96 25.57 1.27
N PHE A 270 -11.92 24.76 1.12
CA PHE A 270 -11.29 24.51 -0.18
C PHE A 270 -12.30 23.95 -1.19
N ILE A 271 -13.10 22.97 -0.79
CA ILE A 271 -14.09 22.32 -1.64
C ILE A 271 -15.23 23.28 -2.00
N ALA A 272 -15.72 24.06 -1.05
CA ALA A 272 -16.72 25.09 -1.32
C ALA A 272 -16.22 26.15 -2.31
N GLU A 273 -14.94 26.53 -2.22
CA GLU A 273 -14.31 27.47 -3.14
C GLU A 273 -14.17 26.87 -4.55
N ASP A 274 -13.77 25.60 -4.68
CA ASP A 274 -13.70 24.92 -5.98
C ASP A 274 -15.08 24.86 -6.64
N VAL A 275 -16.10 24.36 -5.91
CA VAL A 275 -17.49 24.27 -6.43
C VAL A 275 -18.01 25.64 -6.85
N LYS A 276 -17.77 26.69 -6.06
CA LYS A 276 -18.15 28.06 -6.40
C LYS A 276 -17.45 28.53 -7.68
N SER A 277 -16.16 28.26 -7.81
CA SER A 277 -15.38 28.61 -9.00
C SER A 277 -15.91 27.90 -10.26
N GLN A 278 -16.12 26.58 -10.18
CA GLN A 278 -16.66 25.79 -11.29
C GLN A 278 -18.07 26.26 -11.70
N SER A 279 -18.93 26.54 -10.71
CA SER A 279 -20.29 27.04 -10.96
C SER A 279 -20.27 28.38 -11.69
N TYR A 280 -19.37 29.29 -11.29
CA TYR A 280 -19.20 30.59 -11.96
C TYR A 280 -18.75 30.43 -13.42
N ILE A 281 -17.82 29.51 -13.69
CA ILE A 281 -17.35 29.21 -15.05
C ILE A 281 -18.51 28.71 -15.92
N ILE A 282 -19.29 27.74 -15.42
CA ILE A 282 -20.45 27.16 -16.13
C ILE A 282 -21.48 28.26 -16.45
N LEU A 283 -21.86 29.06 -15.46
CA LEU A 283 -22.83 30.15 -15.65
C LEU A 283 -22.31 31.19 -16.67
N SER A 284 -21.04 31.56 -16.60
CA SER A 284 -20.41 32.50 -17.54
C SER A 284 -20.36 31.96 -18.97
N LEU A 285 -20.13 30.65 -19.14
CA LEU A 285 -20.15 30.00 -20.46
C LEU A 285 -21.56 29.98 -21.05
N LEU A 286 -22.57 29.65 -20.24
CA LEU A 286 -23.98 29.67 -20.66
C LEU A 286 -24.42 31.06 -21.10
N GLU A 287 -24.06 32.09 -20.34
CA GLU A 287 -24.36 33.48 -20.68
C GLU A 287 -23.71 33.89 -22.02
N LYS A 288 -22.44 33.55 -22.23
CA LYS A 288 -21.75 33.83 -23.50
C LYS A 288 -22.36 33.09 -24.69
N HIS A 289 -22.73 31.82 -24.52
CA HIS A 289 -23.37 31.02 -25.55
C HIS A 289 -24.73 31.61 -25.94
N GLN A 290 -25.59 31.94 -24.95
CA GLN A 290 -26.88 32.58 -25.21
C GLN A 290 -26.72 33.89 -25.98
N ASN A 291 -25.76 34.73 -25.58
CA ASN A 291 -25.46 35.98 -26.27
C ASN A 291 -24.98 35.78 -27.72
N GLN A 292 -24.19 34.74 -27.99
CA GLN A 292 -23.76 34.41 -29.36
C GLN A 292 -24.93 33.91 -30.22
N VAL A 293 -25.75 32.99 -29.71
CA VAL A 293 -26.94 32.48 -30.41
C VAL A 293 -27.90 33.63 -30.74
N PHE A 294 -28.13 34.54 -29.80
CA PHE A 294 -28.99 35.70 -30.01
C PHE A 294 -28.45 36.65 -31.10
N LYS A 295 -27.13 36.93 -31.10
CA LYS A 295 -26.49 37.74 -32.15
C LYS A 295 -26.57 37.07 -33.53
N GLN A 296 -26.39 35.76 -33.59
CA GLN A 296 -26.50 35.00 -34.84
C GLN A 296 -27.94 35.03 -35.38
N TYR A 297 -28.93 34.85 -34.50
CA TYR A 297 -30.35 34.97 -34.86
C TYR A 297 -30.67 36.34 -35.47
N ILE A 298 -30.22 37.44 -34.84
CA ILE A 298 -30.41 38.79 -35.40
C ILE A 298 -29.77 38.90 -36.79
N LYS A 299 -28.57 38.36 -36.98
CA LYS A 299 -27.87 38.40 -38.26
C LYS A 299 -28.57 37.59 -39.36
N ASP A 300 -29.27 36.53 -38.99
CA ASP A 300 -29.98 35.66 -39.94
C ASP A 300 -31.42 36.15 -40.24
N THR A 301 -31.97 37.05 -39.43
CA THR A 301 -33.34 37.60 -39.60
C THR A 301 -33.40 39.06 -40.05
N CYS A 302 -32.28 39.77 -40.11
CA CYS A 302 -32.16 41.14 -40.62
C CYS A 302 -31.26 41.20 -41.85
#